data_AF-A0A136PCQ6-F1
#
_entry.id   AF-A0A136PCQ6-F1
#
_cell.length_a   1.000
_cell.length_b   1.000
_cell.length_c   1.000
_cell.angle_alpha   90.00
_cell.angle_beta   90.00
_cell.angle_gamma   90.00
#
_symmetry.space_group_name_H-M   'P 1'
#
loop_
_entity.id
_entity.type
_entity.pdbx_description
1 polymer ?
#
loop_
_entity_poly.entity_id
_entity_poly.type
_entity_poly.pdbx_seq_one_letter_code
_entity_poly.pdbx_strand_id
1 'polypeptide(L)'
;MKTKIFILLICKLFICNLLISQNINGKLGTGGQFILRDTNNTFLTLQQSTGYLSLNRSLVLANTTGSSIGVIYKGADRLFHNYGIGNIFFGINSGNFSTTGLNNTAFGNETLDNNTTGIFNTAVGLQSLTANTTGDNNTSIGYFSMGANTTGDNNTSVGQLSLSGNNIGSGNTAVGFNALSSSSSGSNNTAFGNNAGGNISIGSNNIAIGNGSNVPNGLGSNQVRIGNTSITYAGIQVAWTVTSDKRLKTNIQNSVLGLGFISKLRPVSYTRINNDMHTTEYGFISQEVDEVLKELSQENTGVVSVDDEGIYSLRYNDLIAPMVKAIQELKSENEILRNENNGLEQRLKKLEDILISKTVNADNSNEQ
;
A
#
# COMPACT_ATOMS: atom_id res chain seq x y z
N MET A 1 37.63 86.10 17.08
CA MET A 1 36.58 85.29 17.74
C MET A 1 35.71 84.50 16.74
N LYS A 2 36.29 83.90 15.68
CA LYS A 2 35.55 83.12 14.67
C LYS A 2 36.19 81.77 14.27
N THR A 3 37.19 81.30 15.03
CA THR A 3 37.93 80.06 14.69
C THR A 3 37.81 78.96 15.76
N LYS A 4 37.12 79.21 16.89
CA LYS A 4 36.90 78.21 17.96
C LYS A 4 35.50 77.60 18.00
N ILE A 5 34.56 78.04 17.15
CA ILE A 5 33.18 77.50 17.10
C ILE A 5 33.02 76.44 16.00
N PHE A 6 33.91 76.38 15.00
CA PHE A 6 33.79 75.41 13.91
C PHE A 6 34.35 74.01 14.25
N ILE A 7 35.25 73.91 15.23
CA ILE A 7 35.88 72.63 15.63
C ILE A 7 34.99 71.86 16.63
N LEU A 8 34.10 72.53 17.37
CA LEU A 8 33.21 71.86 18.33
C LEU A 8 32.00 71.17 17.68
N LEU A 9 31.64 71.54 16.44
CA LEU A 9 30.48 70.96 15.74
C LEU A 9 30.85 69.74 14.89
N ILE A 10 32.10 69.61 14.47
CA ILE A 10 32.57 68.47 13.66
C ILE A 10 32.96 67.28 14.54
N CYS A 11 33.48 67.50 15.77
CA CYS A 11 33.81 66.41 16.69
C CYS A 11 32.58 65.69 17.30
N LYS A 12 31.39 66.29 17.32
CA LYS A 12 30.17 65.61 17.80
C LYS A 12 29.48 64.76 16.72
N LEU A 13 29.81 64.94 15.44
CA LEU A 13 29.21 64.17 14.35
C LEU A 13 30.03 62.93 13.95
N PHE A 14 31.33 62.88 14.29
CA PHE A 14 32.26 61.85 13.78
C PHE A 14 32.89 60.91 14.84
N ILE A 15 32.58 61.08 16.14
CA ILE A 15 33.13 60.21 17.21
C ILE A 15 32.14 59.15 17.71
N CYS A 16 30.93 59.07 17.14
CA CYS A 16 30.02 57.94 17.41
C CYS A 16 30.27 56.76 16.45
N ASN A 17 31.49 56.23 16.42
CA ASN A 17 31.72 54.82 16.08
C ASN A 17 31.37 53.93 17.28
N LEU A 18 30.18 54.15 17.82
CA LEU A 18 29.52 53.20 18.68
C LEU A 18 28.41 52.63 17.81
N LEU A 19 28.48 51.33 17.53
CA LEU A 19 27.36 50.53 17.03
C LEU A 19 26.22 50.57 18.08
N ILE A 20 25.61 51.74 18.27
CA ILE A 20 24.36 51.88 18.98
C ILE A 20 23.29 51.67 17.92
N SER A 21 22.61 50.54 17.99
CA SER A 21 21.29 50.43 17.37
C SER A 21 20.46 51.62 17.83
N GLN A 22 20.19 52.58 16.93
CA GLN A 22 19.23 53.63 17.23
C GLN A 22 17.85 52.98 17.22
N ASN A 23 17.35 52.63 18.42
CA ASN A 23 15.95 52.33 18.61
C ASN A 23 15.14 53.60 18.32
N ILE A 24 14.58 53.69 17.11
CA ILE A 24 13.64 54.75 16.74
C ILE A 24 12.31 54.43 17.44
N ASN A 25 12.13 54.94 18.66
CA ASN A 25 10.96 54.70 19.49
C ASN A 25 9.77 55.66 19.20
N GLY A 26 9.75 56.30 18.02
CA GLY A 26 8.68 57.21 17.60
C GLY A 26 7.66 56.55 16.69
N LYS A 27 6.37 56.80 16.89
CA LYS A 27 5.33 56.47 15.90
C LYS A 27 5.50 57.41 14.69
N LEU A 28 5.73 56.90 13.48
CA LEU A 28 5.64 57.75 12.28
C LEU A 28 4.16 58.19 12.09
N GLY A 29 3.93 59.37 11.51
CA GLY A 29 2.57 59.91 11.28
C GLY A 29 1.84 59.23 10.12
N THR A 30 0.50 59.35 10.09
CA THR A 30 -0.51 58.56 9.32
C THR A 30 -0.42 58.52 7.78
N GLY A 31 0.70 58.91 7.19
CA GLY A 31 0.95 58.82 5.75
C GLY A 31 2.44 58.75 5.38
N GLY A 32 3.32 58.49 6.35
CA GLY A 32 4.76 58.46 6.16
C GLY A 32 5.31 57.12 5.67
N GLN A 33 6.56 57.15 5.22
CA GLN A 33 7.35 55.95 4.95
C GLN A 33 8.64 56.01 5.75
N PHE A 34 9.02 54.89 6.35
CA PHE A 34 10.36 54.73 6.89
C PHE A 34 11.26 54.15 5.82
N ILE A 35 12.34 54.84 5.48
CA ILE A 35 13.23 54.46 4.38
C ILE A 35 14.65 54.33 4.94
N LEU A 36 15.22 53.13 4.84
CA LEU A 36 16.66 52.95 5.02
C LEU A 36 17.33 53.07 3.66
N ARG A 37 18.33 53.95 3.56
CA ARG A 37 19.15 54.14 2.36
C ARG A 37 20.57 53.71 2.68
N ASP A 38 21.22 53.04 1.73
CA ASP A 38 22.67 52.88 1.74
C ASP A 38 23.32 53.87 0.76
N THR A 39 24.64 53.78 0.57
CA THR A 39 25.41 54.64 -0.34
C THR A 39 24.95 54.55 -1.80
N ASN A 40 24.13 53.55 -2.15
CA ASN A 40 23.65 53.25 -3.49
C ASN A 40 22.11 53.36 -3.64
N ASN A 41 21.44 54.13 -2.77
CA ASN A 41 19.99 54.43 -2.71
C ASN A 41 19.18 53.62 -1.68
N THR A 42 17.85 53.53 -1.88
CA THR A 42 16.91 52.91 -0.94
C THR A 42 17.15 51.41 -0.82
N PHE A 43 17.41 50.95 0.39
CA PHE A 43 17.57 49.54 0.74
C PHE A 43 16.24 48.91 1.15
N LEU A 44 15.52 49.57 2.07
CA LEU A 44 14.24 49.11 2.62
C LEU A 44 13.27 50.28 2.73
N THR A 45 11.98 50.01 2.53
CA THR A 45 10.91 50.96 2.82
C THR A 45 9.78 50.28 3.59
N LEU A 46 9.32 50.86 4.70
CA LEU A 46 8.08 50.48 5.39
C LEU A 46 7.03 51.58 5.15
N GLN A 47 5.97 51.24 4.41
CA GLN A 47 4.90 52.19 4.12
C GLN A 47 3.82 52.12 5.20
N GLN A 48 3.51 53.22 5.90
CA GLN A 48 2.51 53.18 6.96
C GLN A 48 1.07 53.05 6.47
N SER A 49 0.76 53.59 5.29
CA SER A 49 -0.59 53.50 4.72
C SER A 49 -1.02 52.06 4.42
N THR A 50 -0.06 51.19 4.12
CA THR A 50 -0.30 49.78 3.77
C THR A 50 0.24 48.80 4.82
N GLY A 51 1.16 49.24 5.68
CA GLY A 51 1.89 48.38 6.62
C GLY A 51 2.94 47.49 5.95
N TYR A 52 3.17 47.64 4.64
CA TYR A 52 4.04 46.73 3.89
C TYR A 52 5.52 47.11 4.00
N LEU A 53 6.32 46.07 4.25
CA LEU A 53 7.77 46.11 4.17
C LEU A 53 8.20 45.81 2.72
N SER A 54 8.78 46.80 2.04
CA SER A 54 9.33 46.68 0.68
C SER A 54 10.86 46.60 0.74
N LEU A 55 11.41 45.45 0.35
CA LEU A 55 12.85 45.24 0.21
C LEU A 55 13.25 45.54 -1.24
N ASN A 56 14.17 46.48 -1.43
CA ASN A 56 14.70 46.80 -2.78
C ASN A 56 15.90 45.91 -3.16
N ARG A 57 16.24 44.94 -2.29
CA ARG A 57 17.28 43.92 -2.45
C ARG A 57 16.82 42.61 -1.77
N SER A 58 17.56 41.52 -1.99
CA SER A 58 17.27 40.23 -1.37
C SER A 58 17.30 40.29 0.16
N LEU A 59 16.37 39.60 0.81
CA LEU A 59 16.43 39.30 2.24
C LEU A 59 17.48 38.22 2.48
N VAL A 60 18.48 38.52 3.29
CA VAL A 60 19.49 37.54 3.72
C VAL A 60 19.28 37.27 5.20
N LEU A 61 19.00 36.02 5.56
CA LEU A 61 18.84 35.57 6.94
C LEU A 61 20.07 34.77 7.36
N ALA A 62 20.43 34.85 8.64
CA ALA A 62 21.37 33.91 9.23
C ALA A 62 20.77 32.50 9.27
N ASN A 63 21.62 31.47 9.35
CA ASN A 63 21.15 30.11 9.62
C ASN A 63 20.38 30.05 10.93
N THR A 64 19.32 29.26 10.97
CA THR A 64 18.52 29.11 12.18
C THR A 64 19.28 28.30 13.23
N THR A 65 19.61 28.93 14.36
CA THR A 65 20.27 28.28 15.51
C THR A 65 19.38 28.17 16.75
N GLY A 66 18.10 28.53 16.62
CA GLY A 66 17.10 28.47 17.68
C GLY A 66 15.83 29.20 17.25
N SER A 67 14.98 29.57 18.20
CA SER A 67 13.70 30.21 17.89
C SER A 67 13.78 31.67 17.43
N SER A 68 14.90 32.37 17.66
CA SER A 68 14.96 33.82 17.41
C SER A 68 15.80 34.23 16.20
N ILE A 69 16.71 33.37 15.72
CA ILE A 69 17.69 33.70 14.68
C ILE A 69 17.30 32.98 13.40
N GLY A 70 17.24 33.68 12.27
CA GLY A 70 16.98 33.06 10.97
C GLY A 70 15.56 32.50 10.81
N VAL A 71 14.59 32.97 11.60
CA VAL A 71 13.20 32.50 11.59
C VAL A 71 12.28 33.62 11.11
N ILE A 72 11.29 33.29 10.28
CA ILE A 72 10.17 34.17 9.93
C ILE A 72 8.94 33.70 10.70
N TYR A 73 8.28 34.61 11.41
CA TYR A 73 7.04 34.36 12.15
C TYR A 73 5.85 35.06 11.47
N LYS A 74 4.66 34.46 11.60
CA LYS A 74 3.36 35.08 11.34
C LYS A 74 2.59 35.17 12.66
N GLY A 75 2.58 36.34 13.29
CA GLY A 75 2.06 36.45 14.65
C GLY A 75 2.97 35.69 15.63
N ALA A 76 2.40 34.78 16.42
CA ALA A 76 3.16 33.90 17.31
C ALA A 76 3.65 32.61 16.63
N ASP A 77 3.17 32.33 15.42
CA ASP A 77 3.41 31.07 14.72
C ASP A 77 4.66 31.13 13.85
N ARG A 78 5.46 30.06 13.89
CA ARG A 78 6.64 29.91 13.02
C ARG A 78 6.17 29.69 11.59
N LEU A 79 6.66 30.47 10.63
CA LEU A 79 6.30 30.33 9.22
C LEU A 79 7.42 29.72 8.37
N PHE A 80 8.68 30.10 8.62
CA PHE A 80 9.81 29.57 7.87
C PHE A 80 11.08 29.55 8.71
N HIS A 81 11.81 28.43 8.66
CA HIS A 81 13.15 28.31 9.22
C HIS A 81 13.91 27.12 8.61
N ASN A 82 15.23 27.07 8.85
CA ASN A 82 16.10 25.99 8.39
C ASN A 82 16.92 25.40 9.55
N TYR A 83 16.29 25.22 10.71
CA TYR A 83 16.98 24.78 11.94
C TYR A 83 17.65 23.41 11.73
N GLY A 84 18.90 23.29 12.15
CA GLY A 84 19.74 22.11 11.89
C GLY A 84 20.46 22.18 10.54
N ILE A 85 20.99 21.05 10.07
CA ILE A 85 21.77 20.99 8.83
C ILE A 85 20.89 20.43 7.71
N GLY A 86 20.80 21.17 6.60
CA GLY A 86 20.11 20.75 5.39
C GLY A 86 18.59 20.67 5.49
N ASN A 87 18.01 21.08 6.63
CA ASN A 87 16.56 21.10 6.80
C ASN A 87 15.92 22.33 6.14
N ILE A 88 14.72 22.18 5.61
CA ILE A 88 13.89 23.28 5.10
C ILE A 88 12.49 23.09 5.66
N PHE A 89 12.04 24.04 6.48
CA PHE A 89 10.73 24.01 7.12
C PHE A 89 9.93 25.25 6.73
N PHE A 90 8.79 25.05 6.08
CA PHE A 90 7.88 26.11 5.67
C PHE A 90 6.44 25.74 6.06
N GLY A 91 5.72 26.68 6.65
CA GLY A 91 4.36 26.47 7.14
C GLY A 91 4.27 26.61 8.65
N ILE A 92 3.04 26.84 9.12
CA ILE A 92 2.75 27.16 10.51
C ILE A 92 3.23 26.04 11.44
N ASN A 93 4.19 26.35 12.30
CA ASN A 93 4.77 25.42 13.27
C ASN A 93 5.38 24.14 12.66
N SER A 94 5.76 24.19 11.39
CA SER A 94 6.52 23.14 10.71
C SER A 94 7.92 23.00 11.33
N GLY A 95 8.42 21.78 11.49
CA GLY A 95 9.75 21.48 12.00
C GLY A 95 9.95 21.69 13.51
N ASN A 96 11.01 21.06 14.05
CA ASN A 96 11.34 21.08 15.48
C ASN A 96 12.66 21.82 15.76
N PHE A 97 12.66 22.81 16.67
CA PHE A 97 13.86 23.54 17.09
C PHE A 97 14.80 22.76 18.02
N SER A 98 14.46 21.53 18.40
CA SER A 98 15.36 20.64 19.14
C SER A 98 15.83 19.45 18.31
N THR A 99 15.49 19.40 17.01
CA THR A 99 15.90 18.27 16.16
C THR A 99 17.41 18.22 15.98
N THR A 100 17.97 17.02 16.07
CA THR A 100 19.30 16.69 15.55
C THR A 100 19.21 15.98 14.19
N GLY A 101 17.99 15.79 13.67
CA GLY A 101 17.72 15.28 12.34
C GLY A 101 18.18 16.26 11.24
N LEU A 102 18.56 15.70 10.10
CA LEU A 102 19.24 16.39 9.01
C LEU A 102 18.52 16.13 7.69
N ASN A 103 18.62 17.09 6.76
CA ASN A 103 18.13 16.97 5.39
C ASN A 103 16.63 16.66 5.26
N ASN A 104 15.82 17.19 6.17
CA ASN A 104 14.37 17.08 6.14
C ASN A 104 13.72 18.25 5.38
N THR A 105 12.72 17.96 4.57
CA THR A 105 11.90 18.98 3.89
C THR A 105 10.48 18.91 4.42
N ALA A 106 9.96 19.99 4.99
CA ALA A 106 8.59 20.06 5.44
C ALA A 106 7.88 21.31 4.90
N PHE A 107 6.70 21.10 4.33
CA PHE A 107 5.85 22.15 3.79
C PHE A 107 4.39 21.96 4.25
N GLY A 108 3.95 22.77 5.21
CA GLY A 108 2.57 22.74 5.70
C GLY A 108 2.47 23.03 7.19
N ASN A 109 1.23 23.11 7.70
CA ASN A 109 0.99 23.34 9.11
C ASN A 109 1.27 22.06 9.91
N GLU A 110 2.03 22.17 11.00
CA GLU A 110 2.34 21.07 11.93
C GLU A 110 2.97 19.85 11.23
N THR A 111 3.91 20.10 10.31
CA THR A 111 4.64 19.04 9.59
C THR A 111 5.99 18.80 10.22
N LEU A 112 6.32 17.54 10.52
CA LEU A 112 7.60 17.14 11.17
C LEU A 112 7.91 17.91 12.46
N ASP A 113 6.89 18.40 13.16
CA ASP A 113 7.03 19.25 14.35
C ASP A 113 7.51 18.47 15.58
N ASN A 114 7.34 17.15 15.60
CA ASN A 114 7.91 16.27 16.64
C ASN A 114 9.20 15.55 16.22
N ASN A 115 9.75 15.80 15.02
CA ASN A 115 10.93 15.08 14.54
C ASN A 115 12.16 15.38 15.39
N THR A 116 12.66 14.40 16.15
CA THR A 116 13.80 14.58 17.06
C THR A 116 15.12 14.21 16.41
N THR A 117 15.21 13.05 15.76
CA THR A 117 16.46 12.56 15.16
C THR A 117 16.32 12.10 13.71
N GLY A 118 15.08 11.97 13.21
CA GLY A 118 14.83 11.44 11.87
C GLY A 118 15.47 12.26 10.75
N ILE A 119 16.02 11.59 9.75
CA ILE A 119 16.75 12.16 8.61
C ILE A 119 16.06 11.86 7.28
N PHE A 120 16.31 12.71 6.28
CA PHE A 120 15.85 12.51 4.89
C PHE A 120 14.33 12.35 4.72
N ASN A 121 13.53 12.96 5.59
CA ASN A 121 12.07 12.95 5.45
C ASN A 121 11.58 14.10 4.57
N THR A 122 10.57 13.82 3.75
CA THR A 122 9.81 14.83 2.99
C THR A 122 8.35 14.80 3.44
N ALA A 123 7.84 15.92 3.98
CA ALA A 123 6.47 16.05 4.45
C ALA A 123 5.78 17.25 3.79
N VAL A 124 4.64 17.04 3.13
CA VAL A 124 3.89 18.12 2.48
C VAL A 124 2.39 17.98 2.80
N GLY A 125 1.80 18.97 3.47
CA GLY A 125 0.38 18.96 3.83
C GLY A 125 0.13 19.40 5.27
N LEU A 126 -1.13 19.47 5.69
CA LEU A 126 -1.47 19.73 7.09
C LEU A 126 -1.26 18.44 7.91
N GLN A 127 -0.48 18.51 8.99
CA GLN A 127 -0.19 17.39 9.91
C GLN A 127 0.42 16.15 9.25
N SER A 128 1.12 16.34 8.13
CA SER A 128 1.88 15.27 7.47
C SER A 128 3.13 14.93 8.29
N LEU A 129 3.32 13.65 8.65
CA LEU A 129 4.43 13.19 9.52
C LEU A 129 4.54 13.93 10.86
N THR A 130 3.42 14.43 11.41
CA THR A 130 3.44 15.22 12.66
C THR A 130 3.97 14.43 13.86
N ALA A 131 3.66 13.13 13.98
CA ALA A 131 4.11 12.29 15.09
C ALA A 131 5.53 11.70 14.90
N ASN A 132 6.21 11.98 13.79
CA ASN A 132 7.52 11.37 13.51
C ASN A 132 8.53 11.82 14.55
N THR A 133 9.24 10.87 15.17
CA THR A 133 10.29 11.16 16.16
C THR A 133 11.66 10.78 15.62
N THR A 134 11.81 9.53 15.19
CA THR A 134 13.11 8.95 14.79
C THR A 134 13.07 8.27 13.43
N GLY A 135 11.89 8.20 12.78
CA GLY A 135 11.75 7.55 11.48
C GLY A 135 12.49 8.31 10.36
N ASP A 136 13.11 7.54 9.47
CA ASP A 136 13.99 8.02 8.40
C ASP A 136 13.43 7.71 7.00
N ASN A 137 13.85 8.51 6.02
CA ASN A 137 13.60 8.28 4.60
C ASN A 137 12.10 8.16 4.24
N ASN A 138 11.22 8.86 4.95
CA ASN A 138 9.79 8.85 4.67
C ASN A 138 9.39 9.97 3.71
N THR A 139 8.53 9.66 2.74
CA THR A 139 7.88 10.66 1.88
C THR A 139 6.39 10.66 2.17
N SER A 140 5.86 11.78 2.67
CA SER A 140 4.46 11.93 3.02
C SER A 140 3.86 13.19 2.40
N ILE A 141 2.80 13.03 1.61
CA ILE A 141 2.15 14.11 0.86
C ILE A 141 0.63 14.00 1.04
N GLY A 142 0.02 14.92 1.79
CA GLY A 142 -1.43 15.00 1.99
C GLY A 142 -1.82 15.46 3.39
N TYR A 143 -3.10 15.76 3.59
CA TYR A 143 -3.64 16.01 4.92
C TYR A 143 -3.56 14.74 5.77
N PHE A 144 -2.86 14.83 6.90
CA PHE A 144 -2.68 13.76 7.88
C PHE A 144 -2.12 12.45 7.27
N SER A 145 -1.36 12.58 6.18
CA SER A 145 -0.62 11.47 5.57
C SER A 145 0.51 11.06 6.51
N MET A 146 0.59 9.77 6.85
CA MET A 146 1.50 9.25 7.88
C MET A 146 1.42 9.98 9.24
N GLY A 147 0.24 10.49 9.61
CA GLY A 147 0.07 11.34 10.80
C GLY A 147 0.51 10.69 12.12
N ALA A 148 0.40 9.35 12.24
CA ALA A 148 0.77 8.60 13.44
C ALA A 148 2.17 7.96 13.42
N ASN A 149 2.97 8.14 12.35
CA ASN A 149 4.27 7.47 12.23
C ASN A 149 5.22 7.99 13.30
N THR A 150 5.76 7.13 14.16
CA THR A 150 6.70 7.52 15.22
C THR A 150 8.13 7.13 14.87
N THR A 151 8.36 5.88 14.45
CA THR A 151 9.69 5.32 14.18
C THR A 151 9.76 4.48 12.89
N GLY A 152 8.70 4.41 12.10
CA GLY A 152 8.70 3.68 10.84
C GLY A 152 9.56 4.36 9.78
N ASP A 153 10.29 3.57 9.00
CA ASP A 153 11.26 4.04 8.01
C ASP A 153 10.86 3.66 6.58
N ASN A 154 11.41 4.39 5.61
CA ASN A 154 11.32 4.05 4.18
C ASN A 154 9.88 3.92 3.67
N ASN A 155 8.95 4.69 4.23
CA ASN A 155 7.56 4.68 3.80
C ASN A 155 7.30 5.78 2.76
N THR A 156 6.44 5.49 1.78
CA THR A 156 5.94 6.46 0.81
C THR A 156 4.42 6.54 0.93
N SER A 157 3.90 7.72 1.21
CA SER A 157 2.48 7.97 1.44
C SER A 157 2.03 9.21 0.68
N VAL A 158 1.08 9.04 -0.24
CA VAL A 158 0.57 10.12 -1.08
C VAL A 158 -0.96 10.05 -1.11
N GLY A 159 -1.60 11.02 -0.47
CA GLY A 159 -3.05 11.12 -0.37
C GLY A 159 -3.49 11.56 1.02
N GLN A 160 -4.67 12.17 1.10
CA GLN A 160 -5.29 12.47 2.39
C GLN A 160 -5.49 11.17 3.19
N LEU A 161 -5.07 11.17 4.45
CA LEU A 161 -5.18 10.04 5.38
C LEU A 161 -4.54 8.74 4.87
N SER A 162 -3.64 8.83 3.88
CA SER A 162 -2.84 7.68 3.46
C SER A 162 -1.87 7.30 4.58
N LEU A 163 -1.78 6.00 4.87
CA LEU A 163 -0.91 5.42 5.89
C LEU A 163 -1.04 6.10 7.28
N SER A 164 -2.21 6.71 7.57
CA SER A 164 -2.39 7.59 8.73
C SER A 164 -2.26 6.89 10.08
N GLY A 165 -2.56 5.59 10.14
CA GLY A 165 -2.47 4.78 11.34
C GLY A 165 -1.11 4.13 11.59
N ASN A 166 -0.13 4.29 10.70
CA ASN A 166 1.17 3.62 10.83
C ASN A 166 1.94 4.20 12.00
N ASN A 167 2.32 3.36 12.97
CA ASN A 167 3.14 3.77 14.11
C ASN A 167 4.61 3.43 13.86
N ILE A 168 4.89 2.16 13.54
CA ILE A 168 6.25 1.61 13.48
C ILE A 168 6.56 0.81 12.21
N GLY A 169 5.57 0.59 11.34
CA GLY A 169 5.75 -0.19 10.12
C GLY A 169 6.70 0.51 9.13
N SER A 170 7.51 -0.27 8.43
CA SER A 170 8.53 0.23 7.51
C SER A 170 8.34 -0.32 6.10
N GLY A 171 8.83 0.41 5.09
CA GLY A 171 8.82 -0.02 3.70
C GLY A 171 7.44 -0.07 3.06
N ASN A 172 6.45 0.67 3.59
CA ASN A 172 5.11 0.70 3.03
C ASN A 172 4.98 1.74 1.91
N THR A 173 4.20 1.42 0.88
CA THR A 173 3.80 2.36 -0.17
C THR A 173 2.28 2.50 -0.19
N ALA A 174 1.76 3.69 0.09
CA ALA A 174 0.34 4.00 0.12
C ALA A 174 0.04 5.18 -0.80
N VAL A 175 -0.70 4.95 -1.89
CA VAL A 175 -1.06 6.01 -2.84
C VAL A 175 -2.57 6.04 -3.05
N GLY A 176 -3.22 7.10 -2.57
CA GLY A 176 -4.68 7.29 -2.64
C GLY A 176 -5.26 7.78 -1.32
N PHE A 177 -6.47 8.35 -1.38
CA PHE A 177 -7.22 8.71 -0.16
C PHE A 177 -7.46 7.46 0.69
N ASN A 178 -7.11 7.50 1.99
CA ASN A 178 -7.25 6.37 2.93
C ASN A 178 -6.52 5.07 2.51
N ALA A 179 -5.53 5.11 1.62
CA ALA A 179 -4.74 3.92 1.31
C ALA A 179 -3.94 3.48 2.56
N LEU A 180 -4.02 2.20 2.96
CA LEU A 180 -3.40 1.65 4.18
C LEU A 180 -3.69 2.43 5.47
N SER A 181 -4.83 3.12 5.58
CA SER A 181 -5.13 4.00 6.72
C SER A 181 -5.10 3.30 8.08
N SER A 182 -5.36 1.99 8.12
CA SER A 182 -5.45 1.18 9.35
C SER A 182 -4.16 0.42 9.67
N SER A 183 -3.13 0.48 8.81
CA SER A 183 -1.88 -0.26 9.01
C SER A 183 -1.12 0.37 10.17
N SER A 184 -0.90 -0.36 11.28
CA SER A 184 -0.26 0.15 12.51
C SER A 184 1.20 -0.27 12.65
N SER A 185 1.50 -1.53 12.36
CA SER A 185 2.87 -2.10 12.42
C SER A 185 3.23 -2.97 11.21
N GLY A 186 2.29 -3.19 10.30
CA GLY A 186 2.53 -3.91 9.05
C GLY A 186 3.64 -3.27 8.23
N SER A 187 4.53 -4.09 7.66
CA SER A 187 5.67 -3.63 6.88
C SER A 187 5.64 -4.19 5.46
N ASN A 188 6.29 -3.50 4.53
CA ASN A 188 6.40 -3.90 3.12
C ASN A 188 5.05 -4.04 2.40
N ASN A 189 4.03 -3.31 2.82
CA ASN A 189 2.73 -3.31 2.15
C ASN A 189 2.70 -2.31 1.00
N THR A 190 2.08 -2.67 -0.12
CA THR A 190 1.83 -1.77 -1.25
C THR A 190 0.33 -1.62 -1.46
N ALA A 191 -0.18 -0.40 -1.37
CA ALA A 191 -1.55 -0.06 -1.70
C ALA A 191 -1.64 1.10 -2.68
N PHE A 192 -2.41 0.90 -3.74
CA PHE A 192 -2.62 1.90 -4.78
C PHE A 192 -4.12 2.01 -5.10
N GLY A 193 -4.74 3.13 -4.74
CA GLY A 193 -6.16 3.42 -4.95
C GLY A 193 -6.83 4.03 -3.73
N ASN A 194 -8.01 4.64 -3.95
CA ASN A 194 -8.85 5.14 -2.86
C ASN A 194 -9.32 3.98 -1.97
N ASN A 195 -9.06 4.05 -0.66
CA ASN A 195 -9.32 3.00 0.34
C ASN A 195 -8.64 1.65 0.03
N ALA A 196 -7.57 1.63 -0.78
CA ALA A 196 -6.83 0.39 -1.05
C ALA A 196 -6.11 -0.12 0.20
N GLY A 197 -6.23 -1.41 0.51
CA GLY A 197 -5.61 -2.02 1.68
C GLY A 197 -6.10 -1.45 3.02
N GLY A 198 -7.28 -0.82 3.06
CA GLY A 198 -7.81 -0.16 4.25
C GLY A 198 -8.06 -1.11 5.42
N ASN A 199 -8.19 -2.42 5.16
CA ASN A 199 -8.35 -3.45 6.18
C ASN A 199 -7.02 -4.00 6.74
N ILE A 200 -5.88 -3.72 6.10
CA ILE A 200 -4.57 -4.20 6.58
C ILE A 200 -4.22 -3.44 7.87
N SER A 201 -4.01 -4.18 8.95
CA SER A 201 -3.66 -3.60 10.26
C SER A 201 -2.24 -3.95 10.69
N ILE A 202 -1.94 -5.24 10.86
CA ILE A 202 -0.61 -5.73 11.24
C ILE A 202 0.05 -6.60 10.17
N GLY A 203 -0.73 -7.00 9.16
CA GLY A 203 -0.28 -7.81 8.04
C GLY A 203 0.89 -7.15 7.29
N SER A 204 1.85 -7.96 6.86
CA SER A 204 3.05 -7.50 6.14
C SER A 204 3.14 -8.12 4.75
N ASN A 205 3.90 -7.49 3.86
CA ASN A 205 4.13 -7.98 2.49
C ASN A 205 2.83 -8.21 1.70
N ASN A 206 1.84 -7.33 1.88
CA ASN A 206 0.58 -7.38 1.15
C ASN A 206 0.55 -6.39 -0.02
N ILE A 207 -0.14 -6.75 -1.10
CA ILE A 207 -0.36 -5.90 -2.27
C ILE A 207 -1.86 -5.71 -2.49
N ALA A 208 -2.31 -4.45 -2.53
CA ALA A 208 -3.69 -4.06 -2.71
C ALA A 208 -3.80 -2.98 -3.81
N ILE A 209 -4.29 -3.34 -4.99
CA ILE A 209 -4.33 -2.42 -6.14
C ILE A 209 -5.77 -2.24 -6.61
N GLY A 210 -6.27 -1.01 -6.57
CA GLY A 210 -7.63 -0.64 -6.98
C GLY A 210 -8.43 0.02 -5.86
N ASN A 211 -9.52 0.70 -6.23
CA ASN A 211 -10.42 1.33 -5.27
C ASN A 211 -11.07 0.27 -4.36
N GLY A 212 -10.97 0.44 -3.04
CA GLY A 212 -11.51 -0.50 -2.06
C GLY A 212 -10.93 -1.92 -2.17
N SER A 213 -9.73 -2.07 -2.71
CA SER A 213 -9.06 -3.37 -2.83
C SER A 213 -8.56 -3.83 -1.45
N ASN A 214 -9.37 -4.58 -0.72
CA ASN A 214 -9.00 -5.17 0.57
C ASN A 214 -8.48 -6.60 0.39
N VAL A 215 -7.43 -6.96 1.13
CA VAL A 215 -6.92 -8.33 1.14
C VAL A 215 -7.84 -9.24 1.96
N PRO A 216 -7.82 -10.57 1.75
CA PRO A 216 -8.74 -11.47 2.44
C PRO A 216 -8.62 -11.47 3.97
N ASN A 217 -7.44 -11.12 4.53
CA ASN A 217 -7.26 -11.08 5.98
C ASN A 217 -6.40 -9.87 6.39
N GLY A 218 -6.96 -8.95 7.16
CA GLY A 218 -6.25 -7.72 7.57
C GLY A 218 -5.05 -7.93 8.50
N LEU A 219 -5.01 -9.08 9.17
CA LEU A 219 -3.91 -9.56 10.02
C LEU A 219 -2.92 -10.44 9.23
N GLY A 220 -3.35 -10.95 8.06
CA GLY A 220 -2.61 -11.85 7.21
C GLY A 220 -1.44 -11.16 6.49
N SER A 221 -0.42 -11.94 6.16
CA SER A 221 0.75 -11.47 5.41
C SER A 221 0.87 -12.21 4.08
N ASN A 222 1.61 -11.63 3.13
CA ASN A 222 1.90 -12.24 1.82
C ASN A 222 0.66 -12.43 0.92
N GLN A 223 -0.29 -11.50 0.97
CA GLN A 223 -1.53 -11.55 0.19
C GLN A 223 -1.51 -10.53 -0.96
N VAL A 224 -2.12 -10.90 -2.08
CA VAL A 224 -2.28 -10.00 -3.24
C VAL A 224 -3.76 -9.89 -3.59
N ARG A 225 -4.27 -8.66 -3.67
CA ARG A 225 -5.59 -8.33 -4.19
C ARG A 225 -5.45 -7.27 -5.28
N ILE A 226 -6.10 -7.51 -6.42
CA ILE A 226 -6.24 -6.54 -7.51
C ILE A 226 -7.73 -6.36 -7.77
N GLY A 227 -8.24 -5.18 -7.41
CA GLY A 227 -9.64 -4.79 -7.52
C GLY A 227 -10.51 -5.27 -6.36
N ASN A 228 -11.77 -4.84 -6.41
CA ASN A 228 -12.79 -5.12 -5.40
C ASN A 228 -13.87 -6.08 -5.93
N THR A 229 -15.00 -6.20 -5.25
CA THR A 229 -16.12 -7.07 -5.65
C THR A 229 -16.88 -6.57 -6.88
N SER A 230 -16.67 -5.33 -7.32
CA SER A 230 -17.30 -4.74 -8.49
C SER A 230 -16.57 -5.04 -9.81
N ILE A 231 -15.43 -5.74 -9.78
CA ILE A 231 -14.71 -6.11 -11.00
C ILE A 231 -15.53 -7.13 -11.82
N THR A 232 -15.73 -6.84 -13.10
CA THR A 232 -16.48 -7.69 -14.06
C THR A 232 -15.60 -8.25 -15.18
N TYR A 233 -14.41 -7.70 -15.39
CA TYR A 233 -13.44 -8.17 -16.38
C TYR A 233 -12.01 -8.04 -15.86
N ALA A 234 -11.24 -9.11 -16.00
CA ALA A 234 -9.80 -9.14 -15.73
C ALA A 234 -9.08 -9.74 -16.94
N GLY A 235 -8.36 -8.92 -17.70
CA GLY A 235 -7.70 -9.32 -18.94
C GLY A 235 -6.19 -9.46 -18.77
N ILE A 236 -5.63 -10.61 -19.15
CA ILE A 236 -4.19 -10.84 -19.33
C ILE A 236 -4.03 -11.61 -20.65
N GLN A 237 -3.17 -11.12 -21.55
CA GLN A 237 -3.02 -11.71 -22.89
C GLN A 237 -2.35 -13.10 -22.87
N VAL A 238 -1.55 -13.38 -21.84
CA VAL A 238 -0.78 -14.62 -21.69
C VAL A 238 -1.21 -15.37 -20.43
N ALA A 239 -0.97 -16.68 -20.39
CA ALA A 239 -1.20 -17.47 -19.19
C ALA A 239 -0.30 -17.03 -18.03
N TRP A 240 -0.82 -17.15 -16.80
CA TRP A 240 -0.02 -16.94 -15.59
C TRP A 240 0.97 -18.09 -15.42
N THR A 241 2.23 -17.75 -15.17
CA THR A 241 3.24 -18.74 -14.77
C THR A 241 3.20 -18.93 -13.27
N VAL A 242 2.95 -20.15 -12.82
CA VAL A 242 2.95 -20.52 -11.39
C VAL A 242 4.21 -21.31 -11.07
N THR A 243 5.04 -20.80 -10.16
CA THR A 243 6.28 -21.47 -9.78
C THR A 243 5.99 -22.82 -9.11
N SER A 244 6.59 -23.89 -9.63
CA SER A 244 6.29 -25.27 -9.23
C SER A 244 7.55 -26.13 -9.07
N ASP A 245 8.72 -25.49 -8.91
CA ASP A 245 10.03 -26.15 -8.78
C ASP A 245 10.08 -27.07 -7.55
N LYS A 246 10.71 -28.25 -7.71
CA LYS A 246 10.84 -29.25 -6.62
C LYS A 246 11.55 -28.67 -5.39
N ARG A 247 12.49 -27.74 -5.57
CA ARG A 247 13.26 -27.11 -4.47
C ARG A 247 12.40 -26.22 -3.57
N LEU A 248 11.21 -25.83 -4.04
CA LEU A 248 10.28 -24.99 -3.29
C LEU A 248 9.19 -25.80 -2.57
N LYS A 249 9.33 -27.13 -2.54
CA LYS A 249 8.32 -28.06 -2.01
C LYS A 249 8.98 -29.09 -1.10
N THR A 250 8.27 -29.46 -0.05
CA THR A 250 8.61 -30.55 0.88
C THR A 250 7.41 -31.49 0.99
N ASN A 251 7.59 -32.65 1.62
CA ASN A 251 6.49 -33.61 1.89
C ASN A 251 5.66 -34.00 0.65
N ILE A 252 6.32 -34.17 -0.51
CA ILE A 252 5.65 -34.51 -1.77
C ILE A 252 5.16 -35.96 -1.72
N GLN A 253 3.84 -36.16 -1.89
CA GLN A 253 3.17 -37.47 -1.91
C GLN A 253 2.20 -37.57 -3.09
N ASN A 254 1.75 -38.78 -3.41
CA ASN A 254 0.68 -38.97 -4.39
C ASN A 254 -0.63 -38.32 -3.89
N SER A 255 -1.39 -37.70 -4.79
CA SER A 255 -2.66 -37.06 -4.44
C SER A 255 -3.65 -38.08 -3.91
N VAL A 256 -4.30 -37.79 -2.78
CA VAL A 256 -5.43 -38.58 -2.26
C VAL A 256 -6.72 -38.23 -3.01
N LEU A 257 -6.86 -36.98 -3.46
CA LEU A 257 -7.98 -36.52 -4.28
C LEU A 257 -7.83 -37.04 -5.72
N GLY A 258 -8.88 -37.67 -6.23
CA GLY A 258 -8.98 -38.28 -7.55
C GLY A 258 -10.44 -38.42 -7.99
N LEU A 259 -10.79 -39.54 -8.63
CA LEU A 259 -12.13 -39.81 -9.14
C LEU A 259 -13.20 -39.68 -8.07
N GLY A 260 -13.00 -40.28 -6.89
CA GLY A 260 -13.96 -40.21 -5.79
C GLY A 260 -14.23 -38.80 -5.24
N PHE A 261 -13.32 -37.85 -5.47
CA PHE A 261 -13.54 -36.43 -5.18
C PHE A 261 -14.25 -35.74 -6.36
N ILE A 262 -13.68 -35.86 -7.56
CA ILE A 262 -14.18 -35.18 -8.76
C ILE A 262 -15.62 -35.60 -9.10
N SER A 263 -15.97 -36.87 -8.93
CA SER A 263 -17.32 -37.39 -9.22
C SER A 263 -18.40 -36.86 -8.26
N LYS A 264 -18.02 -36.31 -7.11
CA LYS A 264 -18.93 -35.72 -6.12
C LYS A 264 -19.14 -34.22 -6.33
N LEU A 265 -18.28 -33.56 -7.10
CA LEU A 265 -18.43 -32.15 -7.39
C LEU A 265 -19.61 -31.93 -8.32
N ARG A 266 -20.40 -30.89 -8.06
CA ARG A 266 -21.56 -30.50 -8.87
C ARG A 266 -21.20 -29.28 -9.74
N PRO A 267 -20.95 -29.45 -11.05
CA PRO A 267 -20.81 -28.32 -11.95
C PRO A 267 -22.12 -27.53 -12.03
N VAL A 268 -22.03 -26.21 -12.06
CA VAL A 268 -23.18 -25.30 -12.14
C VAL A 268 -22.96 -24.25 -13.22
N SER A 269 -24.05 -23.70 -13.74
CA SER A 269 -24.06 -22.45 -14.51
C SER A 269 -24.76 -21.37 -13.70
N TYR A 270 -24.24 -20.15 -13.71
CA TYR A 270 -24.78 -19.03 -12.93
C TYR A 270 -24.58 -17.69 -13.65
N THR A 271 -25.25 -16.65 -13.20
CA THR A 271 -24.98 -15.25 -13.56
C THR A 271 -24.53 -14.50 -12.32
N ARG A 272 -23.53 -13.63 -12.45
CA ARG A 272 -23.10 -12.79 -11.32
C ARG A 272 -24.09 -11.66 -11.09
N ILE A 273 -24.25 -11.29 -9.82
CA ILE A 273 -25.12 -10.18 -9.40
C ILE A 273 -24.62 -8.85 -9.97
N ASN A 274 -23.30 -8.66 -10.07
CA ASN A 274 -22.66 -7.44 -10.58
C ASN A 274 -22.43 -7.45 -12.11
N ASN A 275 -23.04 -8.39 -12.84
CA ASN A 275 -22.89 -8.48 -14.29
C ASN A 275 -24.16 -7.97 -14.99
N ASP A 276 -24.14 -6.71 -15.40
CA ASP A 276 -25.28 -6.05 -16.07
C ASP A 276 -25.72 -6.76 -17.35
N MET A 277 -24.80 -7.44 -18.04
CA MET A 277 -25.08 -8.19 -19.26
C MET A 277 -25.73 -9.56 -19.00
N HIS A 278 -25.80 -9.99 -17.73
CA HIS A 278 -26.37 -11.26 -17.29
C HIS A 278 -25.82 -12.47 -18.08
N THR A 279 -24.54 -12.42 -18.47
CA THR A 279 -23.93 -13.50 -19.23
C THR A 279 -23.77 -14.74 -18.35
N THR A 280 -24.10 -15.91 -18.90
CA THR A 280 -23.95 -17.19 -18.20
C THR A 280 -22.47 -17.56 -18.04
N GLU A 281 -22.09 -17.85 -16.80
CA GLU A 281 -20.79 -18.40 -16.40
C GLU A 281 -20.95 -19.86 -15.95
N TYR A 282 -19.84 -20.61 -15.91
CA TYR A 282 -19.80 -22.01 -15.49
C TYR A 282 -18.74 -22.20 -14.40
N GLY A 283 -19.03 -23.02 -13.40
CA GLY A 283 -18.10 -23.27 -12.31
C GLY A 283 -18.66 -24.17 -11.22
N PHE A 284 -18.20 -23.97 -10.00
CA PHE A 284 -18.63 -24.68 -8.79
C PHE A 284 -19.03 -23.68 -7.70
N ILE A 285 -19.90 -24.10 -6.79
CA ILE A 285 -20.22 -23.36 -5.58
C ILE A 285 -19.18 -23.73 -4.52
N SER A 286 -18.43 -22.75 -4.01
CA SER A 286 -17.29 -23.01 -3.13
C SER A 286 -17.67 -23.69 -1.82
N GLN A 287 -18.86 -23.42 -1.29
CA GLN A 287 -19.41 -24.07 -0.10
C GLN A 287 -19.66 -25.56 -0.33
N GLU A 288 -20.19 -25.94 -1.50
CA GLU A 288 -20.43 -27.34 -1.86
C GLU A 288 -19.11 -28.10 -2.04
N VAL A 289 -18.08 -27.44 -2.59
CA VAL A 289 -16.72 -28.03 -2.68
C VAL A 289 -16.14 -28.27 -1.28
N ASP A 290 -16.31 -27.31 -0.36
CA ASP A 290 -15.86 -27.43 1.02
C ASP A 290 -16.57 -28.57 1.77
N GLU A 291 -17.87 -28.77 1.57
CA GLU A 291 -18.63 -29.90 2.12
C GLU A 291 -18.10 -31.26 1.63
N VAL A 292 -17.79 -31.38 0.34
CA VAL A 292 -17.20 -32.62 -0.21
C VAL A 292 -15.81 -32.86 0.36
N LEU A 293 -14.99 -31.82 0.53
CA LEU A 293 -13.68 -31.93 1.17
C LEU A 293 -13.80 -32.42 2.61
N LYS A 294 -14.76 -31.90 3.38
CA LYS A 294 -15.06 -32.37 4.75
C LYS A 294 -15.51 -33.84 4.77
N GLU A 295 -16.40 -34.23 3.87
CA GLU A 295 -16.87 -35.62 3.75
C GLU A 295 -15.71 -36.59 3.51
N LEU A 296 -14.70 -36.18 2.74
CA LEU A 296 -13.49 -36.97 2.47
C LEU A 296 -12.38 -36.78 3.51
N SER A 297 -12.65 -36.07 4.61
CA SER A 297 -11.65 -35.74 5.65
C SER A 297 -10.42 -35.01 5.09
N GLN A 298 -10.62 -34.14 4.09
CA GLN A 298 -9.59 -33.33 3.41
C GLN A 298 -9.82 -31.82 3.64
N GLU A 299 -10.05 -31.43 4.90
CA GLU A 299 -10.36 -30.03 5.26
C GLU A 299 -9.14 -29.10 5.14
N ASN A 300 -7.93 -29.62 5.38
CA ASN A 300 -6.70 -28.83 5.33
C ASN A 300 -6.11 -28.78 3.90
N THR A 301 -6.94 -28.43 2.92
CA THR A 301 -6.49 -28.21 1.53
C THR A 301 -6.53 -26.72 1.22
N GLY A 302 -5.53 -26.23 0.50
CA GLY A 302 -5.52 -24.82 0.07
C GLY A 302 -6.60 -24.48 -0.97
N VAL A 303 -7.47 -25.42 -1.34
CA VAL A 303 -8.42 -25.32 -2.47
C VAL A 303 -9.53 -24.31 -2.20
N VAL A 304 -10.07 -24.30 -0.98
CA VAL A 304 -11.10 -23.35 -0.53
C VAL A 304 -10.50 -22.45 0.54
N SER A 305 -10.82 -21.16 0.49
CA SER A 305 -10.47 -20.18 1.51
C SER A 305 -11.66 -19.31 1.85
N VAL A 306 -11.77 -18.89 3.11
CA VAL A 306 -12.79 -17.96 3.59
C VAL A 306 -12.08 -16.70 4.09
N ASP A 307 -12.53 -15.54 3.65
CA ASP A 307 -11.98 -14.26 4.10
C ASP A 307 -12.61 -13.77 5.42
N ASP A 308 -12.11 -12.66 5.96
CA ASP A 308 -12.59 -12.08 7.23
C ASP A 308 -14.08 -11.65 7.18
N GLU A 309 -14.65 -11.49 5.99
CA GLU A 309 -16.07 -11.17 5.77
C GLU A 309 -16.93 -12.43 5.58
N GLY A 310 -16.33 -13.62 5.61
CA GLY A 310 -17.02 -14.89 5.43
C GLY A 310 -17.24 -15.27 3.96
N ILE A 311 -16.59 -14.59 3.00
CA ILE A 311 -16.72 -14.88 1.58
C ILE A 311 -15.83 -16.06 1.22
N TYR A 312 -16.45 -17.10 0.66
CA TYR A 312 -15.76 -18.28 0.17
C TYR A 312 -15.14 -18.03 -1.20
N SER A 313 -13.90 -18.47 -1.38
CA SER A 313 -13.15 -18.40 -2.63
C SER A 313 -12.59 -19.78 -2.98
N LEU A 314 -12.57 -20.08 -4.29
CA LEU A 314 -12.12 -21.36 -4.82
C LEU A 314 -10.91 -21.19 -5.74
N ARG A 315 -9.86 -21.98 -5.51
CA ARG A 315 -8.67 -22.05 -6.37
C ARG A 315 -8.83 -23.11 -7.46
N TYR A 316 -9.46 -22.73 -8.57
CA TYR A 316 -9.72 -23.63 -9.71
C TYR A 316 -8.46 -24.35 -10.23
N ASN A 317 -7.30 -23.70 -10.25
CA ASN A 317 -6.05 -24.32 -10.69
C ASN A 317 -5.64 -25.53 -9.85
N ASP A 318 -6.03 -25.56 -8.57
CA ASP A 318 -5.69 -26.66 -7.67
C ASP A 318 -6.53 -27.91 -7.95
N LEU A 319 -7.61 -27.81 -8.73
CA LEU A 319 -8.43 -28.94 -9.18
C LEU A 319 -7.79 -29.73 -10.33
N ILE A 320 -6.76 -29.18 -11.01
CA ILE A 320 -6.13 -29.82 -12.16
C ILE A 320 -5.50 -31.16 -11.79
N ALA A 321 -4.75 -31.22 -10.69
CA ALA A 321 -4.08 -32.46 -10.29
C ALA A 321 -5.08 -33.57 -9.88
N PRO A 322 -6.12 -33.29 -9.06
CA PRO A 322 -7.20 -34.25 -8.83
C PRO A 322 -7.93 -34.71 -10.11
N MET A 323 -8.18 -33.82 -11.07
CA MET A 323 -8.77 -34.20 -12.36
C MET A 323 -7.87 -35.15 -13.16
N VAL A 324 -6.56 -34.88 -13.21
CA VAL A 324 -5.61 -35.79 -13.87
C VAL A 324 -5.62 -37.17 -13.20
N LYS A 325 -5.62 -37.22 -11.86
CA LYS A 325 -5.71 -38.49 -11.14
C LYS A 325 -7.03 -39.21 -11.42
N ALA A 326 -8.16 -38.50 -11.43
CA ALA A 326 -9.46 -39.07 -11.77
C ALA A 326 -9.46 -39.71 -13.17
N ILE A 327 -8.84 -39.06 -14.16
CA ILE A 327 -8.70 -39.61 -15.52
C ILE A 327 -7.84 -40.88 -15.53
N GLN A 328 -6.77 -40.92 -14.75
CA GLN A 328 -5.91 -42.11 -14.62
C GLN A 328 -6.65 -43.28 -13.96
N GLU A 329 -7.43 -43.02 -12.91
CA GLU A 329 -8.27 -44.01 -12.24
C GLU A 329 -9.36 -44.54 -13.19
N LEU A 330 -10.09 -43.65 -13.88
CA LEU A 330 -11.09 -44.02 -14.90
C LEU A 330 -10.51 -44.86 -16.04
N LYS A 331 -9.31 -44.51 -16.51
CA LYS A 331 -8.62 -45.30 -17.53
C LYS A 331 -8.36 -46.73 -17.03
N SER A 332 -7.91 -46.86 -15.79
CA SER A 332 -7.59 -48.15 -15.18
C SER A 332 -8.85 -49.01 -15.02
N GLU A 333 -9.97 -48.42 -14.55
CA GLU A 333 -11.26 -49.10 -14.47
C GLU A 333 -11.76 -49.57 -15.84
N ASN A 334 -11.61 -48.75 -16.88
CA ASN A 334 -11.99 -49.12 -18.25
C ASN A 334 -11.15 -50.28 -18.82
N GLU A 335 -9.85 -50.33 -18.50
CA GLU A 335 -8.99 -51.45 -18.92
C GLU A 335 -9.41 -52.75 -18.24
N ILE A 336 -9.78 -52.70 -16.96
CA ILE A 336 -10.32 -53.85 -16.23
C ILE A 336 -11.62 -54.33 -16.87
N LEU A 337 -12.58 -53.44 -17.08
CA LEU A 337 -13.89 -53.77 -17.68
C LEU A 337 -13.74 -54.37 -19.09
N ARG A 338 -12.81 -53.86 -19.91
CA ARG A 338 -12.52 -54.43 -21.24
C ARG A 338 -11.99 -55.85 -21.15
N ASN A 339 -11.11 -56.12 -20.20
CA ASN A 339 -10.56 -57.47 -19.99
C ASN A 339 -11.64 -58.45 -19.51
N GLU A 340 -12.51 -58.01 -18.60
CA GLU A 340 -13.65 -58.80 -18.13
C GLU A 340 -14.62 -59.12 -19.27
N ASN A 341 -14.98 -58.13 -20.10
CA ASN A 341 -15.84 -58.32 -21.27
C ASN A 341 -15.22 -59.31 -22.27
N ASN A 342 -13.94 -59.17 -22.60
CA ASN A 342 -13.23 -60.11 -23.46
C ASN A 342 -13.25 -61.54 -22.88
N GLY A 343 -13.08 -61.67 -21.56
CA GLY A 343 -13.17 -62.97 -20.88
C GLY A 343 -14.56 -63.58 -20.92
N LEU A 344 -15.61 -62.76 -20.78
CA LEU A 344 -17.01 -63.19 -20.89
C LEU A 344 -17.34 -63.62 -22.32
N GLU A 345 -16.92 -62.86 -23.34
CA GLU A 345 -17.11 -63.22 -24.75
C GLU A 345 -16.46 -64.57 -25.09
N GLN A 346 -15.25 -64.83 -24.58
CA GLN A 346 -14.59 -66.13 -24.75
C GLN A 346 -15.35 -67.28 -24.08
N ARG A 347 -15.93 -67.05 -22.89
CA ARG A 347 -16.74 -68.06 -22.20
C ARG A 347 -18.06 -68.33 -22.92
N LEU A 348 -18.71 -67.27 -23.43
CA LEU A 348 -19.95 -67.39 -24.20
C LEU A 348 -19.72 -68.21 -25.46
N LYS A 349 -18.67 -67.90 -26.22
CA LYS A 349 -18.30 -68.66 -27.42
C LYS A 349 -18.09 -70.15 -27.13
N LYS A 350 -17.38 -70.48 -26.04
CA LYS A 350 -17.20 -71.88 -25.63
C LYS A 350 -18.52 -72.57 -25.31
N LEU A 351 -19.46 -71.88 -24.67
CA LEU A 351 -20.78 -72.45 -24.37
C LEU A 351 -21.61 -72.65 -25.63
N GLU A 352 -21.57 -71.70 -26.57
CA GLU A 352 -22.21 -71.82 -27.90
C GLU A 352 -21.65 -73.03 -28.67
N ASP A 353 -20.33 -73.18 -28.72
CA ASP A 353 -19.66 -74.32 -29.36
C ASP A 353 -20.11 -75.66 -28.73
N ILE A 354 -20.21 -75.72 -27.39
CA ILE A 354 -20.72 -76.89 -26.67
C ILE A 354 -22.19 -77.16 -27.02
N LEU A 355 -23.04 -76.14 -27.07
CA LEU A 355 -24.46 -76.30 -27.35
C LEU A 355 -24.68 -76.85 -28.76
N ILE A 356 -23.96 -76.30 -29.74
CA ILE A 356 -23.95 -76.78 -31.14
C ILE A 356 -23.52 -78.25 -31.19
N SER A 357 -22.43 -78.61 -30.50
CA SER A 357 -21.96 -80.01 -30.49
C SER A 357 -22.98 -80.98 -29.88
N LYS A 358 -23.77 -80.55 -28.89
CA LYS A 358 -24.84 -81.36 -28.30
C LYS A 358 -26.06 -81.50 -29.21
N THR A 359 -26.42 -80.45 -29.95
CA THR A 359 -27.56 -80.50 -30.89
C THR A 359 -27.25 -81.43 -32.06
N VAL A 360 -26.04 -81.35 -32.63
CA VAL A 360 -25.58 -82.25 -33.69
C VAL A 360 -25.58 -83.72 -33.23
N ASN A 361 -25.21 -84.00 -31.99
CA ASN A 361 -25.23 -85.37 -31.46
C ASN A 361 -26.65 -85.88 -31.17
N ALA A 362 -27.62 -85.01 -30.88
CA ALA A 362 -29.01 -85.40 -30.65
C ALA A 362 -29.74 -85.74 -31.96
N ASP A 363 -29.47 -85.01 -33.05
CA ASP A 363 -30.05 -85.29 -34.37
C ASP A 363 -29.55 -86.63 -34.94
N ASN A 364 -28.26 -86.95 -34.76
CA ASN A 364 -27.69 -88.24 -35.19
C ASN A 364 -28.21 -89.46 -34.39
N SER A 365 -28.79 -89.25 -33.21
CA SER A 365 -29.36 -90.33 -32.39
C SER A 365 -30.83 -90.64 -32.65
N ASN A 366 -31.53 -89.79 -33.43
CA ASN A 366 -32.93 -90.00 -33.84
C ASN A 366 -33.08 -90.60 -35.25
N GLU A 367 -31.98 -90.85 -35.97
CA GLU A 367 -31.95 -91.52 -37.28
C GLU A 367 -31.56 -93.01 -37.22
N GLN A 368 -31.45 -93.59 -36.01
CA GLN A 368 -31.37 -95.05 -35.78
C GLN A 368 -32.67 -95.55 -35.14
#